data_AF-A0A2L2LI23-F1
#
_entry.id   AF-A0A2L2LI23-F1
#
_cell.length_a   1.000
_cell.length_b   1.000
_cell.length_c   1.000
_cell.angle_alpha   90.00
_cell.angle_beta   90.00
_cell.angle_gamma   90.00
#
_symmetry.space_group_name_H-M   'P 1'
#
loop_
_entity.id
_entity.type
_entity.pdbx_description
1 polymer ?
#
loop_
_entity_poly.entity_id
_entity_poly.type
_entity_poly.pdbx_seq_one_letter_code
_entity_poly.pdbx_strand_id
1 'polypeptide(L)'
;MTGPFSSLREYEAYRLLDFTQQRVFGWTIVIGMNNSDRTDGRTKAAKLSDRLMRELFLLAPRPGAALDHLMAGKEPELLWPESHREFIRFCLWHRVPRDLNEPLNEELPEDCGPRREWPEFIHQYDKPATLADMPELPPESDEFKARFGTRTSARASKKEA
;
A
#
# COMPACT_ATOMS: atom_id res chain seq x y z
N MET A 1 15.44 15.93 -13.05
CA MET A 1 15.67 14.89 -14.07
C MET A 1 14.38 14.09 -14.21
N THR A 2 13.66 14.30 -15.30
CA THR A 2 12.41 13.59 -15.64
C THR A 2 12.79 12.39 -16.51
N GLY A 3 12.66 11.17 -15.98
CA GLY A 3 12.83 9.95 -16.77
C GLY A 3 11.67 9.79 -17.77
N PRO A 4 11.90 9.21 -18.97
CA PRO A 4 10.86 9.05 -19.96
C PRO A 4 10.05 7.80 -19.60
N PHE A 5 8.89 7.96 -18.95
CA PHE A 5 7.89 6.91 -18.98
C PHE A 5 7.31 6.88 -20.40
N SER A 6 7.96 6.14 -21.30
CA SER A 6 7.31 5.71 -22.55
C SER A 6 6.01 5.01 -22.17
N SER A 7 4.93 5.25 -22.93
CA SER A 7 3.64 4.60 -22.73
C SER A 7 3.82 3.10 -22.46
N LEU A 8 3.36 2.63 -21.30
CA LEU A 8 3.48 1.22 -20.94
C LEU A 8 2.58 0.39 -21.85
N ARG A 9 3.07 -0.75 -22.32
CA ARG A 9 2.20 -1.75 -22.95
C ARG A 9 1.20 -2.24 -21.91
N GLU A 10 0.05 -2.72 -22.37
CA GLU A 10 -1.01 -3.21 -21.49
C GLU A 10 -0.48 -4.22 -20.47
N TYR A 11 0.32 -5.21 -20.90
CA TYR A 11 0.97 -6.16 -20.00
C TYR A 11 1.82 -5.49 -18.91
N GLU A 12 2.64 -4.49 -19.27
CA GLU A 12 3.50 -3.77 -18.32
C GLU A 12 2.66 -2.95 -17.33
N ALA A 13 1.57 -2.34 -17.79
CA ALA A 13 0.63 -1.61 -16.94
C ALA A 13 -0.05 -2.55 -15.92
N TYR A 14 -0.48 -3.74 -16.34
CA TYR A 14 -1.02 -4.75 -15.42
C TYR A 14 0.02 -5.18 -14.36
N ARG A 15 1.26 -5.42 -14.78
CA ARG A 15 2.34 -5.81 -13.85
C ARG A 15 2.68 -4.68 -12.87
N LEU A 16 2.69 -3.43 -13.33
CA LEU A 16 2.92 -2.28 -12.46
C LEU A 16 1.76 -2.04 -11.49
N LEU A 17 0.51 -2.24 -11.92
CA LEU A 17 -0.65 -2.11 -11.05
C LEU A 17 -0.65 -3.19 -9.94
N ASP A 18 -0.40 -4.45 -10.29
CA ASP A 18 -0.26 -5.56 -9.32
C ASP A 18 0.88 -5.29 -8.32
N PHE A 19 2.05 -4.86 -8.82
CA PHE A 19 3.16 -4.45 -7.98
C PHE A 19 2.79 -3.31 -7.03
N THR A 20 2.09 -2.29 -7.53
CA THR A 20 1.64 -1.14 -6.75
C THR A 20 0.73 -1.58 -5.60
N GLN A 21 -0.24 -2.44 -5.87
CA GLN A 21 -1.16 -2.96 -4.85
C GLN A 21 -0.42 -3.78 -3.79
N GLN A 22 0.49 -4.66 -4.19
CA GLN A 22 1.28 -5.45 -3.25
C GLN A 22 2.20 -4.60 -2.38
N ARG A 23 2.85 -3.59 -2.95
CA ARG A 23 3.71 -2.65 -2.21
C ARG A 23 2.94 -1.88 -1.16
N VAL A 24 1.81 -1.29 -1.56
CA VAL A 24 0.94 -0.55 -0.63
C VAL A 24 0.44 -1.48 0.48
N PHE A 25 -0.04 -2.68 0.13
CA PHE A 25 -0.49 -3.66 1.11
C PHE A 25 0.62 -4.06 2.09
N GLY A 26 1.80 -4.47 1.60
CA GLY A 26 2.89 -4.92 2.46
C GLY A 26 3.35 -3.84 3.44
N TRP A 27 3.45 -2.58 3.02
CA TRP A 27 3.77 -1.48 3.94
C TRP A 27 2.69 -1.23 4.99
N THR A 28 1.40 -1.41 4.67
CA THR A 28 0.35 -1.33 5.70
C THR A 28 0.50 -2.43 6.76
N ILE A 29 0.89 -3.64 6.38
CA ILE A 29 1.18 -4.75 7.32
C ILE A 29 2.37 -4.41 8.22
N VAL A 30 3.47 -3.89 7.65
CA VAL A 30 4.65 -3.45 8.41
C VAL A 30 4.28 -2.39 9.46
N ILE A 31 3.40 -1.44 9.10
CA ILE A 31 2.85 -0.47 10.08
C ILE A 31 2.07 -1.18 11.18
N GLY A 32 1.24 -2.16 10.83
CA GLY A 32 0.42 -2.94 11.77
C GLY A 32 1.24 -3.77 12.77
N MET A 33 2.43 -4.18 12.37
CA MET A 33 3.42 -4.94 13.16
C MET A 33 4.39 -4.04 13.92
N ASN A 34 4.30 -2.71 13.76
CA ASN A 34 5.12 -1.80 14.55
C ASN A 34 4.78 -2.00 16.04
N ASN A 35 5.71 -2.57 16.82
CA ASN A 35 5.63 -3.01 18.23
C ASN A 35 5.33 -4.51 18.50
N SER A 36 5.28 -5.39 17.49
CA SER A 36 4.96 -6.82 17.69
C SER A 36 5.39 -7.67 16.49
N ASP A 37 5.69 -8.95 16.72
CA ASP A 37 5.94 -9.96 15.67
C ASP A 37 4.67 -10.35 14.89
N ARG A 38 3.51 -9.83 15.29
CA ARG A 38 2.20 -10.02 14.66
C ARG A 38 1.34 -8.77 14.71
N THR A 39 0.39 -8.65 13.79
CA THR A 39 -0.62 -7.59 13.84
C THR A 39 -1.64 -7.86 14.95
N ASP A 40 -1.59 -7.10 16.06
CA ASP A 40 -2.55 -7.18 17.16
C ASP A 40 -3.56 -6.03 17.10
N GLY A 41 -4.83 -6.34 16.77
CA GLY A 41 -5.93 -5.38 16.61
C GLY A 41 -6.24 -4.49 17.82
N ARG A 42 -5.70 -4.80 19.00
CA ARG A 42 -5.84 -3.93 20.19
C ARG A 42 -4.91 -2.71 20.12
N THR A 43 -3.78 -2.83 19.43
CA THR A 43 -2.74 -1.81 19.34
C THR A 43 -3.15 -0.62 18.47
N LYS A 44 -2.51 0.53 18.67
CA LYS A 44 -2.69 1.71 17.80
C LYS A 44 -2.17 1.44 16.38
N ALA A 45 -1.06 0.71 16.28
CA ALA A 45 -0.43 0.30 15.03
C ALA A 45 -1.37 -0.51 14.13
N ALA A 46 -1.98 -1.58 14.66
CA ALA A 46 -2.93 -2.39 13.89
C ALA A 46 -4.18 -1.60 13.48
N LYS A 47 -4.69 -0.72 14.34
CA LYS A 47 -5.84 0.15 14.00
C LYS A 47 -5.48 1.11 12.86
N LEU A 48 -4.26 1.65 12.88
CA LEU A 48 -3.75 2.53 11.84
C LEU A 48 -3.56 1.78 10.52
N SER A 49 -2.99 0.57 10.56
CA SER A 49 -2.89 -0.34 9.40
C SER A 49 -4.27 -0.62 8.79
N ASP A 50 -5.25 -1.03 9.60
CA ASP A 50 -6.62 -1.32 9.11
C ASP A 50 -7.29 -0.08 8.50
N ARG A 51 -7.09 1.10 9.10
CA ARG A 51 -7.56 2.37 8.52
C ARG A 51 -6.92 2.60 7.15
N LEU A 52 -5.58 2.64 7.10
CA LEU A 52 -4.82 2.92 5.87
C LEU A 52 -5.18 1.92 4.77
N MET A 53 -5.25 0.63 5.08
CA MET A 53 -5.64 -0.38 4.11
C MET A 53 -7.00 -0.06 3.49
N ARG A 54 -8.03 0.13 4.31
CA ARG A 54 -9.39 0.44 3.83
C ARG A 54 -9.44 1.74 3.03
N GLU A 55 -8.75 2.76 3.51
CA GLU A 55 -8.73 4.08 2.91
C GLU A 55 -8.04 4.10 1.55
N LEU A 56 -6.88 3.47 1.43
CA LEU A 56 -6.13 3.44 0.18
C LEU A 56 -6.86 2.64 -0.91
N PHE A 57 -7.58 1.58 -0.54
CA PHE A 57 -8.47 0.88 -1.49
C PHE A 57 -9.75 1.65 -1.81
N LEU A 58 -10.26 2.46 -0.89
CA LEU A 58 -11.42 3.33 -1.13
C LEU A 58 -11.08 4.45 -2.13
N LEU A 59 -9.91 5.08 -1.95
CA LEU A 59 -9.47 6.23 -2.76
C LEU A 59 -8.86 5.83 -4.10
N ALA A 60 -8.47 4.57 -4.28
CA ALA A 60 -7.92 4.09 -5.54
C ALA A 60 -9.00 4.08 -6.65
N PRO A 61 -8.66 4.48 -7.89
CA PRO A 61 -9.59 4.41 -9.01
C PRO A 61 -9.93 2.95 -9.34
N ARG A 62 -11.03 2.76 -10.08
CA ARG A 62 -11.37 1.44 -10.62
C ARG A 62 -10.23 0.91 -11.49
N PRO A 63 -10.01 -0.42 -11.55
CA PRO A 63 -8.87 -1.01 -12.26
C PRO A 63 -8.70 -0.52 -13.71
N GLY A 64 -9.79 -0.38 -14.48
CA GLY A 64 -9.70 0.13 -15.85
C GLY A 64 -9.11 1.54 -15.94
N ALA A 65 -9.58 2.47 -15.11
CA ALA A 65 -9.06 3.84 -15.09
C ALA A 65 -7.61 3.89 -14.57
N ALA A 66 -7.23 2.98 -13.67
CA ALA A 66 -5.84 2.85 -13.24
C ALA A 66 -4.93 2.38 -14.38
N LEU A 67 -5.38 1.39 -15.17
CA LEU A 67 -4.64 0.90 -16.33
C LEU A 67 -4.50 1.97 -17.40
N ASP A 68 -5.57 2.69 -17.74
CA ASP A 68 -5.52 3.81 -18.69
C ASP A 68 -4.50 4.87 -18.26
N HIS A 69 -4.45 5.18 -16.97
CA HIS A 69 -3.47 6.12 -16.40
C HIS A 69 -2.02 5.63 -16.56
N LEU A 70 -1.75 4.37 -16.24
CA LEU A 70 -0.41 3.78 -16.33
C LEU A 70 0.04 3.59 -17.80
N MET A 71 -0.87 3.18 -18.68
CA MET A 71 -0.61 3.06 -20.12
C MET A 71 -0.32 4.42 -20.77
N ALA A 72 -0.89 5.50 -20.24
CA ALA A 72 -0.55 6.87 -20.61
C ALA A 72 0.84 7.33 -20.10
N GLY A 73 1.60 6.46 -19.44
CA GLY A 73 2.95 6.76 -18.92
C GLY A 73 2.93 7.69 -17.70
N LYS A 74 1.81 7.79 -17.00
CA LYS A 74 1.70 8.63 -15.80
C LYS A 74 2.22 7.89 -14.57
N GLU A 75 2.75 8.65 -13.63
CA GLU A 75 3.30 8.13 -12.38
C GLU A 75 2.22 7.40 -11.54
N PRO A 76 2.54 6.23 -10.97
CA PRO A 76 1.58 5.40 -10.23
C PRO A 76 1.05 6.07 -8.95
N GLU A 77 1.82 6.90 -8.26
CA GLU A 77 1.34 7.61 -7.06
C GLU A 77 0.18 8.59 -7.36
N LEU A 78 0.07 9.04 -8.62
CA LEU A 78 -1.00 9.95 -9.04
C LEU A 78 -2.36 9.28 -9.12
N LEU A 79 -2.44 7.95 -8.94
CA LEU A 79 -3.68 7.22 -8.74
C LEU A 79 -4.38 7.63 -7.44
N TRP A 80 -3.68 8.25 -6.48
CA TRP A 80 -4.25 8.73 -5.23
C TRP A 80 -4.34 10.27 -5.14
N PRO A 81 -5.23 10.80 -4.28
CA PRO A 81 -5.29 12.21 -3.96
C PRO A 81 -3.96 12.75 -3.45
N GLU A 82 -3.72 14.05 -3.64
CA GLU A 82 -2.46 14.72 -3.29
C GLU A 82 -1.98 14.44 -1.87
N SER A 83 -2.89 14.44 -0.90
CA SER A 83 -2.61 14.17 0.52
C SER A 83 -2.02 12.78 0.80
N HIS A 84 -2.07 11.85 -0.14
CA HIS A 84 -1.58 10.47 0.01
C HIS A 84 -0.37 10.16 -0.87
N ARG A 85 -0.04 11.03 -1.84
CA ARG A 85 0.95 10.73 -2.89
C ARG A 85 2.33 10.46 -2.33
N GLU A 86 2.76 11.19 -1.31
CA GLU A 86 4.09 11.00 -0.71
C GLU A 86 4.20 9.63 -0.04
N PHE A 87 3.18 9.25 0.74
CA PHE A 87 3.10 7.91 1.34
C PHE A 87 3.08 6.81 0.27
N ILE A 88 2.26 6.96 -0.77
CA ILE A 88 2.21 5.98 -1.87
C ILE A 88 3.56 5.88 -2.57
N ARG A 89 4.19 7.02 -2.90
CA ARG A 89 5.52 7.05 -3.51
C ARG A 89 6.53 6.31 -2.62
N PHE A 90 6.51 6.53 -1.32
CA PHE A 90 7.35 5.79 -0.38
C PHE A 90 7.08 4.28 -0.48
N CYS A 91 5.81 3.85 -0.43
CA CYS A 91 5.46 2.43 -0.52
C CYS A 91 5.96 1.78 -1.81
N LEU A 92 5.87 2.49 -2.93
CA LEU A 92 6.27 1.98 -4.23
C LEU A 92 7.77 1.84 -4.35
N TRP A 93 8.50 2.92 -4.08
CA TRP A 93 9.94 3.02 -4.31
C TRP A 93 10.79 2.17 -3.36
N HIS A 94 10.22 1.75 -2.23
CA HIS A 94 10.95 1.03 -1.21
C HIS A 94 10.42 -0.38 -0.99
N ARG A 95 11.36 -1.30 -0.84
CA ARG A 95 11.05 -2.69 -0.56
C ARG A 95 10.44 -2.85 0.82
N VAL A 96 9.36 -3.62 0.87
CA VAL A 96 8.75 -4.01 2.13
C VAL A 96 9.76 -4.90 2.88
N PRO A 97 10.12 -4.59 4.14
CA PRO A 97 10.99 -5.43 4.96
C PRO A 97 10.49 -6.89 4.98
N ARG A 98 11.30 -7.78 4.41
CA ARG A 98 10.95 -9.20 4.23
C ARG A 98 10.85 -9.93 5.55
N ASP A 99 11.74 -9.65 6.48
CA ASP A 99 11.70 -10.12 7.87
C ASP A 99 10.35 -9.88 8.58
N LEU A 100 9.63 -8.81 8.19
CA LEU A 100 8.32 -8.47 8.74
C LEU A 100 7.16 -8.99 7.87
N ASN A 101 7.26 -8.94 6.54
CA ASN A 101 6.15 -9.24 5.63
C ASN A 101 6.19 -10.64 5.00
N GLU A 102 7.34 -11.28 4.96
CA GLU A 102 7.58 -12.65 4.48
C GLU A 102 8.35 -13.38 5.57
N PRO A 103 7.70 -13.98 6.59
CA PRO A 103 8.42 -14.76 7.60
C PRO A 103 9.26 -15.80 6.88
N LEU A 104 10.57 -15.58 6.86
CA LEU A 104 11.56 -16.44 6.22
C LEU A 104 11.68 -17.71 7.05
N ASN A 105 10.70 -18.60 6.92
CA ASN A 105 11.03 -20.00 7.08
C ASN A 105 11.88 -20.34 5.84
N GLU A 106 13.13 -20.73 6.05
CA GLU A 106 14.02 -21.24 4.99
C GLU A 106 13.35 -22.39 4.21
N GLU A 107 12.37 -23.04 4.84
CA GLU A 107 11.40 -23.94 4.25
C GLU A 107 10.08 -23.19 4.02
N LEU A 108 9.94 -22.53 2.85
CA LEU A 108 8.61 -22.24 2.33
C LEU A 108 7.90 -23.60 2.14
N PRO A 109 6.75 -23.84 2.78
CA PRO A 109 5.96 -25.05 2.51
C PRO A 109 5.77 -25.24 1.00
N GLU A 110 5.75 -26.49 0.51
CA GLU A 110 5.59 -26.81 -0.92
C GLU A 110 4.35 -26.13 -1.55
N ASP A 111 3.34 -25.82 -0.73
CA ASP A 111 2.10 -25.17 -1.14
C ASP A 111 2.14 -23.63 -1.19
N CYS A 112 3.24 -22.98 -0.78
CA CYS A 112 3.34 -21.52 -0.73
C CYS A 112 3.52 -20.85 -2.11
N GLY A 113 3.57 -21.63 -3.19
CA GLY A 113 3.74 -21.12 -4.56
C GLY A 113 5.13 -20.54 -4.82
N PRO A 114 5.53 -20.40 -6.09
CA PRO A 114 6.84 -19.85 -6.41
C PRO A 114 6.92 -18.38 -6.02
N ARG A 115 8.12 -17.94 -5.61
CA ARG A 115 8.43 -16.53 -5.41
C ARG A 115 8.05 -15.75 -6.68
N ARG A 116 7.19 -14.74 -6.55
CA ARG A 116 6.73 -13.95 -7.69
C ARG A 116 7.90 -13.16 -8.29
N GLU A 117 8.22 -13.44 -9.55
CA GLU A 117 9.21 -12.70 -10.31
C GLU A 117 8.58 -11.44 -10.93
N TRP A 118 9.28 -10.31 -10.81
CA TRP A 118 8.86 -9.03 -11.38
C TRP A 118 9.59 -8.76 -12.70
N PRO A 119 8.94 -8.12 -13.69
CA PRO A 119 9.63 -7.62 -14.87
C PRO A 119 10.75 -6.64 -14.52
N GLU A 120 11.82 -6.62 -15.32
CA GLU A 120 13.04 -5.85 -15.04
C GLU A 120 12.78 -4.36 -14.77
N PHE A 121 11.85 -3.73 -15.49
CA PHE A 121 11.54 -2.31 -15.31
C PHE A 121 11.01 -1.98 -13.90
N ILE A 122 10.48 -2.95 -13.16
CA ILE A 122 9.97 -2.75 -11.79
C ILE A 122 11.11 -2.69 -10.77
N HIS A 123 12.28 -3.26 -11.06
CA HIS A 123 13.41 -3.33 -10.12
C HIS A 123 13.92 -1.95 -9.69
N GLN A 124 13.64 -0.89 -10.44
CA GLN A 124 13.93 0.50 -10.03
C GLN A 124 13.24 0.92 -8.72
N TYR A 125 12.16 0.25 -8.34
CA TYR A 125 11.33 0.50 -7.17
C TYR A 125 11.70 -0.38 -5.95
N ASP A 126 12.92 -0.95 -5.91
CA ASP A 126 13.34 -1.92 -4.87
C ASP A 126 14.40 -1.36 -3.89
N LYS A 127 14.28 -0.07 -3.53
CA LYS A 127 15.23 0.56 -2.61
C LYS A 127 15.04 0.07 -1.17
N PRO A 128 16.09 -0.12 -0.36
CA PRO A 128 15.93 -0.46 1.05
C PRO A 128 15.31 0.72 1.83
N ALA A 129 14.42 0.42 2.77
CA ALA A 129 13.92 1.38 3.76
C ALA A 129 13.39 0.66 5.01
N THR A 130 13.15 1.44 6.05
CA THR A 130 12.56 1.04 7.33
C THR A 130 11.37 1.93 7.67
N LEU A 131 10.65 1.63 8.76
CA LEU A 131 9.61 2.52 9.27
C LEU A 131 10.14 3.91 9.68
N ALA A 132 11.43 4.05 10.00
CA ALA A 132 12.02 5.34 10.36
C ALA A 132 12.18 6.28 9.15
N ASP A 133 12.22 5.72 7.93
CA ASP A 133 12.33 6.48 6.68
C ASP A 133 10.96 6.89 6.13
N MET A 134 9.87 6.38 6.72
CA MET A 134 8.51 6.60 6.24
C MET A 134 8.12 8.08 6.43
N PRO A 135 7.52 8.72 5.40
CA PRO A 135 7.01 10.08 5.54
C PRO A 135 5.86 10.13 6.55
N GLU A 136 5.40 11.34 6.85
CA GLU A 136 4.19 11.50 7.64
C GLU A 136 3.03 10.72 7.01
N LEU A 137 2.30 10.00 7.86
CA LEU A 137 1.18 9.18 7.39
C LEU A 137 0.03 10.07 6.94
N PRO A 138 -0.67 9.70 5.86
CA PRO A 138 -1.71 10.55 5.31
C PRO A 138 -2.87 10.71 6.32
N PRO A 139 -3.48 11.90 6.41
CA PRO A 139 -4.62 12.14 7.28
C PRO A 139 -5.84 11.34 6.81
N GLU A 140 -6.85 11.21 7.67
CA GLU A 140 -8.15 10.68 7.24
C GLU A 140 -8.78 11.60 6.20
N SER A 141 -9.05 11.06 5.02
CA SER A 141 -9.80 11.67 3.93
C SER A 141 -11.27 11.85 4.29
N ASP A 142 -11.91 12.84 3.67
CA ASP A 142 -13.33 13.09 3.90
C ASP A 142 -14.22 11.98 3.35
N GLU A 143 -13.78 11.30 2.28
CA GLU A 143 -14.48 10.13 1.73
C GLU A 143 -14.46 8.95 2.71
N PHE A 144 -13.32 8.70 3.37
CA PHE A 144 -13.22 7.69 4.42
C PHE A 144 -14.13 8.03 5.60
N LYS A 145 -14.10 9.28 6.08
CA LYS A 145 -14.97 9.75 7.17
C LYS A 145 -16.45 9.64 6.81
N ALA A 146 -16.82 9.97 5.57
CA ALA A 146 -18.21 9.86 5.11
C ALA A 146 -18.69 8.41 5.07
N ARG A 147 -17.81 7.46 4.68
CA ARG A 147 -18.17 6.05 4.54
C ARG A 147 -18.16 5.27 5.85
N PHE A 148 -17.20 5.55 6.72
CA PHE A 148 -16.94 4.75 7.93
C PHE A 148 -17.16 5.51 9.24
N GLY A 149 -17.46 6.81 9.17
CA GLY A 149 -17.46 7.71 10.32
C GLY A 149 -16.05 8.08 10.76
N THR A 150 -15.94 9.10 11.60
CA THR A 150 -14.71 9.32 12.37
C THR A 150 -14.68 8.30 13.51
N ARG A 151 -13.55 7.62 13.76
CA ARG A 151 -13.43 6.67 14.89
C ARG A 151 -13.67 7.33 16.27
N THR A 152 -13.79 8.66 16.33
CA THR A 152 -14.23 9.43 17.50
C THR A 152 -15.75 9.46 17.72
N SER A 153 -16.59 9.16 16.72
CA SER A 153 -18.06 9.23 16.85
C SER A 153 -18.77 7.86 16.92
N ALA A 154 -18.21 6.81 16.34
CA ALA A 154 -18.87 5.49 16.26
C ALA A 154 -18.95 4.70 17.60
N ARG A 155 -18.27 5.13 18.66
CA ARG A 155 -18.34 4.51 20.00
C ARG A 155 -19.36 5.14 20.95
N ALA A 156 -19.90 6.31 20.60
CA ALA A 156 -20.94 6.97 21.41
C ALA A 156 -22.33 6.36 21.18
N SER A 157 -22.59 5.81 19.98
CA SER A 157 -23.94 5.36 19.59
C SER A 157 -24.29 3.90 19.92
N LYS A 158 -23.44 3.17 20.67
CA LYS A 158 -23.71 1.78 21.09
C LYS A 158 -23.88 1.59 22.60
N LYS A 159 -24.08 2.66 23.35
CA LYS A 159 -24.37 2.59 24.80
C LYS A 159 -25.81 2.91 25.18
N GLU A 160 -26.68 3.18 24.20
CA GLU A 160 -28.11 3.40 24.43
C GLU A 160 -28.91 2.57 23.43
N ALA A 161 -29.11 1.30 23.73
CA ALA A 161 -30.18 0.44 23.22
C ALA A 161 -30.42 -0.68 24.23
#